data_AF-A0A3C1DA10-F1
#
_entry.id   AF-A0A3C1DA10-F1
#
_cell.length_a   1.000
_cell.length_b   1.000
_cell.length_c   1.000
_cell.angle_alpha   90.00
_cell.angle_beta   90.00
_cell.angle_gamma   90.00
#
_symmetry.space_group_name_H-M   'P 1'
#
loop_
_entity.id
_entity.type
_entity.pdbx_description
1 polymer ?
#
loop_
_entity_poly.entity_id
_entity_poly.type
_entity_poly.pdbx_seq_one_letter_code
_entity_poly.pdbx_strand_id
1 'polypeptide(L)'
;MTEKDRFERGNADSGESQNERRRPRSWTPNRERRVKSKKSFDKQKMDHLVEDKSPIYRGELDPRKKDPDRKPRSVSRSEEKVRQKAEALAENDPSLQARREPKITDFRDQFEKCDASPGRLAALYATQRVRRRNAFAQEVIESTIDRSRISPADRAFATLLTLGVVSTSGSLDEVINRCLASPRDIKPDVRDALRISTYEVIYLRKEPHAAVNQGVELVRAVAPSAAGLANAVLHRILTSAESFPFGDPTSSIGALALLYAFPTWLARRLIEDMGSAAAIELMRSANDQAPLFIHVNALQASDDEVISLFKEVGAELQPAESGGIAPAGCYRVSKARSLADGRIRRLFQQGKILVSDASAQAVAAAVLEGGAPESLLEVGAGRGTKTIMLQSMAYRLYGDQLNITSMDSHGFKAELLRDRARDYGVRIERIVTGNATRLDAILPDQTFDAVFIDAPCSGLGTLRRHQEIRWRITPERIDELVQTELALLKSAAGHVGAGGSIVYATCSVTYAENN
;
A
#
# COMPACT_ATOMS: atom_id res chain seq x y z
N MET A 1 11.41 52.98 -53.89
CA MET A 1 11.53 54.27 -53.17
C MET A 1 12.49 54.03 -52.00
N THR A 2 13.80 53.92 -52.30
CA THR A 2 14.86 54.98 -52.31
C THR A 2 15.33 55.29 -50.88
N GLU A 3 16.49 54.76 -50.49
CA GLU A 3 17.83 55.43 -50.41
C GLU A 3 18.05 56.04 -49.02
N LYS A 4 18.98 55.53 -48.19
CA LYS A 4 20.42 55.84 -48.14
C LYS A 4 20.72 57.35 -48.20
N ASP A 5 21.12 57.92 -47.05
CA ASP A 5 22.34 58.74 -46.88
C ASP A 5 22.42 59.27 -45.41
N ARG A 6 23.56 59.11 -44.71
CA ARG A 6 24.62 60.12 -44.42
C ARG A 6 24.16 61.25 -43.48
N PHE A 7 24.93 61.86 -42.58
CA PHE A 7 26.27 61.74 -41.97
C PHE A 7 26.29 62.88 -40.90
N GLU A 8 27.31 62.91 -40.04
CA GLU A 8 27.80 64.10 -39.27
C GLU A 8 27.23 64.46 -37.88
N ARG A 9 28.02 64.02 -36.88
CA ARG A 9 28.73 64.79 -35.84
C ARG A 9 28.26 66.21 -35.49
N GLY A 10 28.11 66.45 -34.18
CA GLY A 10 28.22 67.74 -33.52
C GLY A 10 28.58 67.54 -32.05
N ASN A 11 29.65 68.21 -31.61
CA ASN A 11 30.37 68.02 -30.34
C ASN A 11 30.12 69.23 -29.41
N ALA A 12 30.16 69.00 -28.09
CA ALA A 12 30.43 69.96 -27.00
C ALA A 12 29.36 71.08 -26.77
N ASP A 13 29.17 71.70 -25.60
CA ASP A 13 29.90 71.76 -24.33
C ASP A 13 29.00 72.43 -23.27
N SER A 14 29.51 72.52 -22.02
CA SER A 14 29.07 73.39 -20.90
C SER A 14 27.82 72.97 -20.10
N GLY A 15 27.75 73.08 -18.77
CA GLY A 15 28.64 73.63 -17.76
C GLY A 15 27.93 73.59 -16.40
N GLU A 16 28.70 73.23 -15.37
CA GLU A 16 28.56 73.44 -13.92
C GLU A 16 27.24 73.93 -13.29
N SER A 17 26.79 73.24 -12.23
CA SER A 17 26.91 73.77 -10.85
C SER A 17 26.38 72.78 -9.80
N GLN A 18 27.10 72.73 -8.69
CA GLN A 18 26.87 71.91 -7.52
C GLN A 18 25.62 72.37 -6.73
N ASN A 19 24.82 71.44 -6.21
CA ASN A 19 24.44 71.55 -4.80
C ASN A 19 24.04 70.19 -4.19
N GLU A 20 24.74 69.88 -3.11
CA GLU A 20 24.64 68.69 -2.30
C GLU A 20 23.54 68.90 -1.24
N ARG A 21 22.57 67.97 -1.14
CA ARG A 21 22.17 67.26 0.10
C ARG A 21 20.70 66.82 0.12
N ARG A 22 20.58 65.50 0.35
CA ARG A 22 19.47 64.74 0.97
C ARG A 22 18.15 64.66 0.20
N ARG A 23 18.01 63.53 -0.52
CA ARG A 23 16.72 62.88 -0.79
C ARG A 23 16.75 61.41 -0.36
N PRO A 24 15.63 60.86 0.14
CA PRO A 24 15.54 59.50 0.67
C PRO A 24 15.62 58.47 -0.45
N ARG A 25 16.28 57.34 -0.17
CA ARG A 25 16.40 56.21 -1.10
C ARG A 25 15.02 55.67 -1.44
N SER A 26 14.64 55.85 -2.70
CA SER A 26 13.50 55.22 -3.34
C SER A 26 13.73 53.71 -3.46
N TRP A 27 12.69 52.97 -3.12
CA TRP A 27 12.54 51.54 -3.28
C TRP A 27 12.48 51.19 -4.76
N THR A 28 13.38 50.33 -5.24
CA THR A 28 13.31 49.70 -6.56
C THR A 28 12.97 48.21 -6.40
N PRO A 29 12.07 47.64 -7.23
CA PRO A 29 11.61 46.26 -7.06
C PRO A 29 12.71 45.27 -7.44
N ASN A 30 12.93 44.28 -6.56
CA ASN A 30 13.92 43.24 -6.75
C ASN A 30 13.50 42.25 -7.84
N ARG A 31 14.49 41.84 -8.62
CA ARG A 31 14.42 40.94 -9.79
C ARG A 31 13.60 39.68 -9.52
N GLU A 32 12.75 39.35 -10.49
CA GLU A 32 12.10 38.05 -10.66
C GLU A 32 13.11 36.91 -10.50
N ARG A 33 13.04 36.18 -9.39
CA ARG A 33 13.64 34.85 -9.27
C ARG A 33 12.73 33.85 -9.97
N ARG A 34 13.09 33.50 -11.21
CA ARG A 34 12.57 32.33 -11.94
C ARG A 34 12.58 31.10 -11.02
N VAL A 35 11.38 30.62 -10.70
CA VAL A 35 11.15 29.30 -10.09
C VAL A 35 11.59 28.24 -11.10
N LYS A 36 12.73 27.59 -10.84
CA LYS A 36 13.14 26.42 -11.63
C LYS A 36 12.23 25.24 -11.25
N SER A 37 11.52 24.72 -12.25
CA SER A 37 10.65 23.55 -12.14
C SER A 37 11.46 22.29 -11.76
N LYS A 38 10.91 21.49 -10.84
CA LYS A 38 11.42 20.17 -10.41
C LYS A 38 11.32 19.13 -11.54
N LYS A 39 12.21 19.21 -12.53
CA LYS A 39 12.47 18.12 -13.48
C LYS A 39 13.96 18.07 -13.83
N SER A 40 14.77 17.63 -12.88
CA SER A 40 16.06 16.96 -13.08
C SER A 40 16.66 16.71 -11.69
N PHE A 41 16.29 15.61 -11.05
CA PHE A 41 17.10 15.11 -9.94
C PHE A 41 18.25 14.33 -10.58
N ASP A 42 19.46 14.86 -10.42
CA ASP A 42 20.63 14.57 -11.24
C ASP A 42 21.17 13.16 -11.00
N LYS A 43 21.41 12.41 -12.09
CA LYS A 43 21.87 11.01 -12.10
C LYS A 43 23.26 10.84 -11.48
N GLN A 44 24.03 11.94 -11.40
CA GLN A 44 25.41 11.98 -10.91
C GLN A 44 25.55 12.01 -9.37
N LYS A 45 24.46 12.12 -8.60
CA LYS A 45 24.52 12.12 -7.12
C LYS A 45 24.19 10.77 -6.47
N MET A 46 23.95 9.73 -7.28
CA MET A 46 23.79 8.36 -6.79
C MET A 46 25.12 7.70 -6.43
N ASP A 47 26.26 8.24 -6.90
CA ASP A 47 27.55 7.54 -6.83
C ASP A 47 28.07 7.32 -5.39
N HIS A 48 27.63 8.10 -4.40
CA HIS A 48 28.06 7.93 -3.00
C HIS A 48 27.32 6.83 -2.21
N LEU A 49 26.35 6.13 -2.83
CA LEU A 49 25.79 4.85 -2.36
C LEU A 49 25.99 3.71 -3.38
N VAL A 50 26.59 4.00 -4.54
CA VAL A 50 26.79 3.04 -5.66
C VAL A 50 28.22 2.50 -5.70
N GLU A 51 29.15 3.01 -4.89
CA GLU A 51 30.45 2.37 -4.67
C GLU A 51 30.43 1.26 -3.61
N ASP A 52 29.27 0.65 -3.35
CA ASP A 52 29.22 -0.48 -2.44
C ASP A 52 29.63 -1.78 -3.15
N LYS A 53 30.91 -2.16 -2.96
CA LYS A 53 31.45 -3.48 -3.31
C LYS A 53 31.08 -4.55 -2.27
N SER A 54 30.11 -4.31 -1.38
CA SER A 54 29.67 -5.31 -0.43
C SER A 54 29.14 -6.53 -1.19
N PRO A 55 29.62 -7.74 -0.83
CA PRO A 55 29.19 -8.95 -1.51
C PRO A 55 27.67 -9.11 -1.34
N ILE A 56 27.00 -9.45 -2.45
CA ILE A 56 25.64 -10.02 -2.40
C ILE A 56 25.70 -11.16 -1.39
N TYR A 57 24.87 -11.11 -0.36
CA TYR A 57 24.81 -12.14 0.67
C TYR A 57 24.41 -13.47 0.01
N ARG A 58 25.32 -14.47 0.01
CA ARG A 58 25.15 -15.79 -0.63
C ARG A 58 24.87 -16.91 0.37
N GLY A 59 24.07 -16.63 1.40
CA GLY A 59 23.56 -17.66 2.30
C GLY A 59 24.63 -18.53 2.96
N GLU A 60 25.17 -18.07 4.09
CA GLU A 60 25.69 -18.99 5.10
C GLU A 60 25.17 -18.54 6.46
N LEU A 61 24.22 -19.31 7.00
CA LEU A 61 24.00 -19.41 8.43
C LEU A 61 24.45 -20.83 8.83
N ASP A 62 25.72 -20.97 9.21
CA ASP A 62 26.17 -22.14 9.98
C ASP A 62 25.69 -21.97 11.44
N PRO A 63 24.87 -22.90 11.96
CA PRO A 63 24.38 -22.86 13.33
C PRO A 63 25.44 -23.44 14.28
N ARG A 64 25.98 -22.64 15.20
CA ARG A 64 26.34 -23.06 16.60
C ARG A 64 27.14 -22.02 17.37
N LYS A 65 26.58 -21.55 18.49
CA LYS A 65 27.23 -21.58 19.82
C LYS A 65 26.13 -21.62 20.88
N LYS A 66 25.82 -22.83 21.36
CA LYS A 66 24.98 -23.08 22.53
C LYS A 66 25.80 -22.79 23.79
N ASP A 67 25.27 -21.95 24.66
CA ASP A 67 25.65 -21.88 26.07
C ASP A 67 25.13 -23.15 26.78
N PRO A 68 25.97 -23.99 27.41
CA PRO A 68 25.56 -25.28 27.93
C PRO A 68 24.70 -25.26 29.20
N ASP A 69 24.52 -24.11 29.88
CA ASP A 69 23.99 -24.10 31.26
C ASP A 69 22.57 -23.52 31.45
N ARG A 70 21.82 -23.30 30.37
CA ARG A 70 20.46 -22.75 30.50
C ARG A 70 19.39 -23.84 30.64
N LYS A 71 19.04 -24.19 31.89
CA LYS A 71 17.90 -25.08 32.19
C LYS A 71 16.58 -24.55 31.59
N PRO A 72 15.72 -25.42 31.03
CA PRO A 72 14.50 -24.99 30.36
C PRO A 72 13.46 -24.49 31.36
N ARG A 73 12.91 -23.29 31.12
CA ARG A 73 11.67 -22.83 31.77
C ARG A 73 10.49 -23.45 31.02
N SER A 74 9.64 -24.15 31.77
CA SER A 74 8.37 -24.71 31.35
C SER A 74 7.46 -23.63 30.76
N VAL A 75 7.15 -23.74 29.46
CA VAL A 75 6.08 -22.99 28.81
C VAL A 75 4.81 -23.82 29.00
N SER A 76 4.01 -23.46 30.00
CA SER A 76 2.63 -23.94 30.10
C SER A 76 1.74 -22.75 30.44
N ARG A 77 0.67 -22.57 29.65
CA ARG A 77 -0.38 -21.54 29.73
C ARG A 77 -0.04 -20.17 29.13
N SER A 78 0.15 -20.11 27.81
CA SER A 78 -0.03 -18.85 27.07
C SER A 78 -0.56 -19.01 25.65
N GLU A 79 -0.53 -20.20 25.04
CA GLU A 79 -1.04 -20.40 23.67
C GLU A 79 -2.57 -20.40 23.60
N GLU A 80 -3.25 -20.94 24.62
CA GLU A 80 -4.71 -20.95 24.68
C GLU A 80 -5.29 -19.54 24.90
N LYS A 81 -4.58 -18.65 25.60
CA LYS A 81 -5.00 -17.25 25.78
C LYS A 81 -4.74 -16.37 24.55
N VAL A 82 -3.70 -16.67 23.77
CA VAL A 82 -3.46 -15.97 22.49
C VAL A 82 -4.46 -16.44 21.45
N ARG A 83 -4.77 -17.75 21.42
CA ARG A 83 -5.77 -18.33 20.54
C ARG A 83 -7.20 -17.90 20.87
N GLN A 84 -7.61 -17.91 22.14
CA GLN A 84 -8.92 -17.39 22.56
C GLN A 84 -9.06 -15.88 22.32
N LYS A 85 -7.96 -15.10 22.36
CA LYS A 85 -8.00 -13.67 22.06
C LYS A 85 -8.04 -13.39 20.54
N ALA A 86 -7.45 -14.26 19.73
CA ALA A 86 -7.58 -14.23 18.27
C ALA A 86 -8.97 -14.72 17.81
N GLU A 87 -9.53 -15.75 18.46
CA GLU A 87 -10.89 -16.25 18.23
C GLU A 87 -11.95 -15.25 18.72
N ALA A 88 -11.75 -14.57 19.86
CA ALA A 88 -12.64 -13.48 20.32
C ALA A 88 -12.55 -12.19 19.47
N LEU A 89 -11.44 -12.00 18.72
CA LEU A 89 -11.33 -10.96 17.68
C LEU A 89 -12.00 -11.38 16.37
N ALA A 90 -12.15 -12.69 16.11
CA ALA A 90 -12.89 -13.24 14.98
C ALA A 90 -14.42 -13.32 15.25
N GLU A 91 -14.84 -13.51 16.51
CA GLU A 91 -16.27 -13.53 16.89
C GLU A 91 -16.93 -12.14 16.91
N ASN A 92 -16.16 -11.05 16.76
CA ASN A 92 -16.66 -9.69 16.58
C ASN A 92 -16.44 -9.17 15.14
N ASP A 93 -16.54 -10.06 14.14
CA ASP A 93 -16.42 -9.70 12.74
C ASP A 93 -17.60 -8.83 12.27
N PRO A 94 -17.37 -7.55 11.86
CA PRO A 94 -18.41 -6.70 11.29
C PRO A 94 -18.99 -7.24 9.98
N SER A 95 -18.33 -8.22 9.33
CA SER A 95 -18.79 -8.83 8.07
C SER A 95 -20.08 -9.66 8.25
N LEU A 96 -20.32 -10.23 9.43
CA LEU A 96 -21.55 -10.96 9.75
C LEU A 96 -22.73 -10.03 10.08
N GLN A 97 -22.48 -8.74 10.34
CA GLN A 97 -23.51 -7.71 10.49
C GLN A 97 -23.95 -7.07 9.15
N ALA A 98 -23.40 -7.51 8.02
CA ALA A 98 -23.58 -6.89 6.70
C ALA A 98 -24.95 -7.16 6.03
N ARG A 99 -25.98 -7.60 6.76
CA ARG A 99 -27.39 -7.64 6.30
C ARG A 99 -28.27 -6.53 6.86
N ARG A 100 -27.68 -5.48 7.43
CA ARG A 100 -28.37 -4.22 7.70
C ARG A 100 -27.86 -3.17 6.71
N GLU A 101 -28.77 -2.45 6.06
CA GLU A 101 -28.41 -1.28 5.26
C GLU A 101 -27.45 -0.40 6.09
N PRO A 102 -26.26 -0.04 5.57
CA PRO A 102 -25.30 0.72 6.33
C PRO A 102 -25.89 2.10 6.67
N LYS A 103 -25.94 2.44 7.97
CA LYS A 103 -26.29 3.80 8.40
C LYS A 103 -25.30 4.77 7.76
N ILE A 104 -25.80 5.62 6.87
CA ILE A 104 -25.02 6.72 6.31
C ILE A 104 -24.53 7.57 7.48
N THR A 105 -23.22 7.64 7.66
CA THR A 105 -22.60 8.37 8.76
C THR A 105 -22.42 9.83 8.36
N ASP A 106 -23.03 10.76 9.10
CA ASP A 106 -22.54 12.14 9.13
C ASP A 106 -21.37 12.20 10.10
N PHE A 107 -20.18 12.50 9.59
CA PHE A 107 -18.97 12.53 10.41
C PHE A 107 -19.00 13.66 11.45
N ARG A 108 -19.78 14.73 11.24
CA ARG A 108 -19.90 15.81 12.21
C ARG A 108 -20.54 15.35 13.52
N ASP A 109 -21.48 14.40 13.44
CA ASP A 109 -22.17 13.84 14.61
C ASP A 109 -21.26 12.89 15.43
N GLN A 110 -20.08 12.55 14.92
CA GLN A 110 -19.11 11.69 15.60
C GLN A 110 -18.13 12.46 16.48
N PHE A 111 -18.15 13.79 16.44
CA PHE A 111 -17.15 14.65 17.07
C PHE A 111 -17.78 15.85 17.79
N GLU A 112 -16.99 16.50 18.64
CA GLU A 112 -17.33 17.78 19.23
C GLU A 112 -17.45 18.87 18.17
N LYS A 113 -18.23 19.91 18.47
CA LYS A 113 -18.46 21.05 17.57
C LYS A 113 -17.13 21.75 17.24
N CYS A 114 -16.81 21.85 15.96
CA CYS A 114 -15.58 22.45 15.43
C CYS A 114 -15.77 22.93 13.98
N ASP A 115 -14.82 23.72 13.48
CA ASP A 115 -14.82 24.27 12.12
C ASP A 115 -13.89 23.50 11.16
N ALA A 116 -13.55 22.25 11.50
CA ALA A 116 -12.77 21.38 10.63
C ALA A 116 -13.59 20.97 9.39
N SER A 117 -12.95 20.96 8.23
CA SER A 117 -13.63 20.63 6.97
C SER A 117 -14.15 19.18 6.96
N PRO A 118 -15.28 18.88 6.29
CA PRO A 118 -15.86 17.53 6.25
C PRO A 118 -14.87 16.44 5.82
N GLY A 119 -14.06 16.69 4.80
CA GLY A 119 -13.03 15.73 4.37
C GLY A 119 -11.98 15.41 5.43
N ARG A 120 -11.62 16.37 6.30
CA ARG A 120 -10.65 16.13 7.39
C ARG A 120 -11.26 15.36 8.55
N LEU A 121 -12.51 15.67 8.92
CA LEU A 121 -13.26 14.91 9.92
C LEU A 121 -13.47 13.46 9.48
N ALA A 122 -13.80 13.25 8.20
CA ALA A 122 -13.91 11.92 7.61
C ALA A 122 -12.58 11.15 7.69
N ALA A 123 -11.45 11.80 7.38
CA ALA A 123 -10.12 11.20 7.53
C ALA A 123 -9.76 10.89 9.00
N LEU A 124 -10.09 11.78 9.94
CA LEU A 124 -9.89 11.55 11.38
C LEU A 124 -10.67 10.33 11.86
N TYR A 125 -11.93 10.23 11.46
CA TYR A 125 -12.76 9.09 11.78
C TYR A 125 -12.20 7.78 11.22
N ALA A 126 -11.79 7.78 9.94
CA ALA A 126 -11.23 6.60 9.29
C ALA A 126 -9.90 6.17 9.93
N THR A 127 -8.96 7.10 10.15
CA THR A 127 -7.66 6.82 10.77
C THR A 127 -7.80 6.30 12.22
N GLN A 128 -8.73 6.85 13.01
CA GLN A 128 -9.06 6.32 14.33
C GLN A 128 -9.57 4.88 14.27
N ARG A 129 -10.42 4.54 13.28
CA ARG A 129 -10.90 3.16 13.11
C ARG A 129 -9.80 2.21 12.68
N VAL A 130 -8.93 2.62 11.75
CA VAL A 130 -7.74 1.86 11.36
C VAL A 130 -6.90 1.52 12.60
N ARG A 131 -6.61 2.51 13.44
CA ARG A 131 -5.84 2.30 14.68
C ARG A 131 -6.57 1.41 15.68
N ARG A 132 -7.83 1.72 16.01
CA ARG A 132 -8.60 1.05 17.07
C ARG A 132 -8.93 -0.40 16.74
N ARG A 133 -9.15 -0.72 15.46
CA ARG A 133 -9.54 -2.06 14.99
C ARG A 133 -8.39 -2.85 14.39
N ASN A 134 -7.21 -2.24 14.22
CA ASN A 134 -6.12 -2.80 13.44
C ASN A 134 -6.57 -3.22 12.02
N ALA A 135 -7.53 -2.51 11.43
CA ALA A 135 -8.16 -2.84 10.15
C ALA A 135 -7.38 -2.25 8.97
N PHE A 136 -7.57 -2.78 7.75
CA PHE A 136 -6.94 -2.21 6.58
C PHE A 136 -7.58 -0.87 6.18
N ALA A 137 -6.79 0.11 5.76
CA ALA A 137 -7.27 1.46 5.46
C ALA A 137 -8.29 1.46 4.31
N GLN A 138 -8.04 0.67 3.27
CA GLN A 138 -8.97 0.49 2.14
C GLN A 138 -10.35 0.01 2.59
N GLU A 139 -10.40 -1.02 3.45
CA GLU A 139 -11.66 -1.57 3.98
C GLU A 139 -12.41 -0.54 4.84
N VAL A 140 -11.68 0.26 5.63
CA VAL A 140 -12.27 1.35 6.40
C VAL A 140 -12.82 2.44 5.49
N ILE A 141 -12.09 2.83 4.44
CA ILE A 141 -12.53 3.84 3.46
C ILE A 141 -13.81 3.36 2.76
N GLU A 142 -13.83 2.13 2.26
CA GLU A 142 -14.99 1.55 1.56
C GLU A 142 -16.23 1.47 2.45
N SER A 143 -16.06 1.08 3.72
CA SER A 143 -17.17 0.95 4.67
C SER A 143 -17.61 2.28 5.29
N THR A 144 -16.86 3.37 5.14
CA THR A 144 -17.15 4.66 5.77
C THR A 144 -17.20 5.82 4.77
N ILE A 145 -16.06 6.27 4.25
CA ILE A 145 -15.92 7.43 3.37
C ILE A 145 -16.73 7.24 2.08
N ASP A 146 -16.63 6.10 1.42
CA ASP A 146 -17.29 5.86 0.12
C ASP A 146 -18.82 5.79 0.24
N ARG A 147 -19.32 5.40 1.41
CA ARG A 147 -20.75 5.32 1.73
C ARG A 147 -21.32 6.60 2.35
N SER A 148 -20.50 7.63 2.52
CA SER A 148 -20.91 8.88 3.18
C SER A 148 -21.59 9.87 2.22
N ARG A 149 -22.37 10.79 2.80
CA ARG A 149 -23.08 11.87 2.08
C ARG A 149 -22.23 13.10 1.78
N ILE A 150 -20.95 13.13 2.17
CA ILE A 150 -20.09 14.30 1.94
C ILE A 150 -19.85 14.52 0.44
N SER A 151 -19.33 15.70 0.07
CA SER A 151 -19.11 16.03 -1.35
C SER A 151 -18.09 15.06 -2.00
N PRO A 152 -18.15 14.85 -3.33
CA PRO A 152 -17.12 14.06 -4.03
C PRO A 152 -15.70 14.58 -3.80
N ALA A 153 -15.52 15.90 -3.71
CA ALA A 153 -14.24 16.53 -3.42
C ALA A 153 -13.75 16.20 -2.00
N ASP A 154 -14.64 16.26 -1.00
CA ASP A 154 -14.33 15.90 0.38
C ASP A 154 -14.02 14.41 0.53
N ARG A 155 -14.73 13.52 -0.18
CA ARG A 155 -14.41 12.07 -0.20
C ARG A 155 -13.01 11.84 -0.77
N ALA A 156 -12.70 12.43 -1.92
CA ALA A 156 -11.38 12.31 -2.52
C ALA A 156 -10.27 12.82 -1.58
N PHE A 157 -10.52 13.95 -0.91
CA PHE A 157 -9.56 14.51 0.04
C PHE A 157 -9.44 13.67 1.32
N ALA A 158 -10.55 13.12 1.84
CA ALA A 158 -10.55 12.23 2.99
C ALA A 158 -9.77 10.93 2.71
N THR A 159 -9.96 10.35 1.52
CA THR A 159 -9.22 9.17 1.06
C THR A 159 -7.72 9.46 0.96
N LEU A 160 -7.34 10.59 0.35
CA LEU A 160 -5.94 11.03 0.28
C LEU A 160 -5.31 11.16 1.68
N LEU A 161 -5.98 11.85 2.59
CA LEU A 161 -5.48 12.04 3.96
C LEU A 161 -5.41 10.73 4.74
N THR A 162 -6.41 9.86 4.62
CA THR A 162 -6.46 8.59 5.35
C THR A 162 -5.31 7.68 4.92
N LEU A 163 -5.15 7.45 3.61
CA LEU A 163 -4.06 6.63 3.07
C LEU A 163 -2.69 7.26 3.39
N GLY A 164 -2.58 8.57 3.20
CA GLY A 164 -1.37 9.34 3.50
C GLY A 164 -0.93 9.25 4.96
N VAL A 165 -1.85 9.44 5.91
CA VAL A 165 -1.55 9.36 7.34
C VAL A 165 -1.19 7.94 7.77
N VAL A 166 -1.92 6.94 7.30
CA VAL A 166 -1.65 5.54 7.64
C VAL A 166 -0.28 5.10 7.12
N SER A 167 0.03 5.44 5.87
CA SER A 167 1.31 5.12 5.22
C SER A 167 2.52 5.81 5.84
N THR A 168 2.32 7.00 6.40
CA THR A 168 3.42 7.82 6.94
C THR A 168 3.45 7.89 8.46
N SER A 169 2.59 7.12 9.14
CA SER A 169 2.32 7.26 10.58
C SER A 169 3.56 7.35 11.47
N GLY A 170 4.57 6.50 11.27
CA GLY A 170 5.81 6.57 12.05
C GLY A 170 6.69 7.79 11.73
N SER A 171 6.76 8.23 10.48
CA SER A 171 7.44 9.49 10.11
C SER A 171 6.72 10.70 10.70
N LEU A 172 5.39 10.71 10.67
CA LEU A 172 4.58 11.77 11.28
C LEU A 172 4.79 11.80 12.80
N ASP A 173 4.81 10.63 13.44
CA ASP A 173 5.07 10.54 14.87
C ASP A 173 6.46 11.06 15.23
N GLU A 174 7.48 10.79 14.42
CA GLU A 174 8.83 11.32 14.65
C GLU A 174 8.85 12.86 14.64
N VAL A 175 8.16 13.47 13.68
CA VAL A 175 8.00 14.94 13.60
C VAL A 175 7.22 15.47 14.81
N ILE A 176 6.09 14.84 15.16
CA ILE A 176 5.24 15.24 16.28
C ILE A 176 5.99 15.12 17.61
N ASN A 177 6.72 14.02 17.82
CA ASN A 177 7.44 13.75 19.06
C ASN A 177 8.52 14.81 19.33
N ARG A 178 9.23 15.28 18.29
CA ARG A 178 10.21 16.37 18.42
C ARG A 178 9.58 17.71 18.79
N CYS A 179 8.28 17.87 18.52
CA CYS A 179 7.52 19.07 18.82
C CYS A 179 6.74 18.97 20.16
N LEU A 180 6.90 17.88 20.92
CA LEU A 180 6.25 17.65 22.20
C LEU A 180 7.28 17.56 23.33
N ALA A 181 7.00 18.19 24.47
CA ALA A 181 7.84 18.06 25.66
C ALA A 181 7.74 16.66 26.28
N SER A 182 6.52 16.11 26.34
CA SER A 182 6.24 14.75 26.83
C SER A 182 5.47 13.95 25.77
N PRO A 183 6.14 13.36 24.76
CA PRO A 183 5.48 12.68 23.66
C PRO A 183 4.61 11.49 24.08
N ARG A 184 4.90 10.88 25.22
CA ARG A 184 4.16 9.71 25.75
C ARG A 184 2.81 10.07 26.39
N ASP A 185 2.64 11.33 26.82
CA ASP A 185 1.47 11.75 27.60
C ASP A 185 0.29 12.20 26.71
N ILE A 186 0.53 12.36 25.41
CA ILE A 186 -0.52 12.81 24.48
C ILE A 186 -1.56 11.72 24.26
N LYS A 187 -2.84 12.09 24.37
CA LYS A 187 -3.96 11.18 24.12
C LYS A 187 -3.92 10.65 22.67
N PRO A 188 -4.20 9.36 22.42
CA PRO A 188 -4.15 8.78 21.07
C PRO A 188 -5.01 9.51 20.04
N ASP A 189 -6.22 9.95 20.42
CA ASP A 189 -7.12 10.64 19.49
C ASP A 189 -6.60 12.04 19.12
N VAL A 190 -5.92 12.74 20.03
CA VAL A 190 -5.24 14.02 19.75
C VAL A 190 -4.06 13.79 18.81
N ARG A 191 -3.30 12.70 19.03
CA ARG A 191 -2.19 12.32 18.14
C ARG A 191 -2.70 12.02 16.73
N ASP A 192 -3.81 11.31 16.56
CA ASP A 192 -4.41 11.07 15.25
C ASP A 192 -4.80 12.37 14.53
N ALA A 193 -5.39 13.33 15.25
CA ALA A 193 -5.69 14.65 14.71
C ALA A 193 -4.41 15.41 14.28
N LEU A 194 -3.37 15.41 15.11
CA LEU A 194 -2.09 16.05 14.77
C LEU A 194 -1.40 15.37 13.58
N ARG A 195 -1.50 14.05 13.42
CA ARG A 195 -0.94 13.33 12.27
C ARG A 195 -1.54 13.83 10.95
N ILE A 196 -2.85 14.10 10.90
CA ILE A 196 -3.49 14.64 9.69
C ILE A 196 -2.85 15.97 9.29
N SER A 197 -2.75 16.91 10.21
CA SER A 197 -2.16 18.23 9.91
C SER A 197 -0.66 18.15 9.64
N THR A 198 0.06 17.28 10.34
CA THR A 198 1.48 17.01 10.07
C THR A 198 1.67 16.47 8.66
N TYR A 199 0.78 15.58 8.20
CA TYR A 199 0.81 15.07 6.84
C TYR A 199 0.53 16.17 5.81
N GLU A 200 -0.43 17.04 6.07
CA GLU A 200 -0.72 18.20 5.22
C GLU A 200 0.49 19.14 5.09
N VAL A 201 1.23 19.36 6.18
CA VAL A 201 2.45 20.19 6.19
C VAL A 201 3.59 19.51 5.44
N ILE A 202 3.94 18.28 5.81
CA ILE A 202 5.15 17.60 5.34
C ILE A 202 5.00 17.11 3.89
N TYR A 203 3.88 16.43 3.59
CA TYR A 203 3.73 15.72 2.32
C TYR A 203 2.87 16.49 1.31
N LEU A 204 1.80 17.17 1.76
CA LEU A 204 0.95 17.96 0.85
C LEU A 204 1.43 19.41 0.67
N ARG A 205 2.34 19.89 1.53
CA ARG A 205 2.87 21.26 1.50
C ARG A 205 1.76 22.31 1.46
N LYS A 206 0.71 22.09 2.25
CA LYS A 206 -0.39 23.03 2.39
C LYS A 206 0.11 24.35 2.98
N GLU A 207 -0.65 25.40 2.70
CA GLU A 207 -0.37 26.73 3.24
C GLU A 207 -0.35 26.67 4.78
N PRO A 208 0.68 27.26 5.44
CA PRO A 208 0.88 27.18 6.88
C PRO A 208 -0.34 27.53 7.74
N HIS A 209 -0.99 28.66 7.47
CA HIS A 209 -2.13 29.12 8.26
C HIS A 209 -3.31 28.16 8.14
N ALA A 210 -3.61 27.67 6.93
CA ALA A 210 -4.68 26.70 6.70
C ALA A 210 -4.42 25.35 7.41
N ALA A 211 -3.18 24.86 7.39
CA ALA A 211 -2.81 23.60 8.05
C ALA A 211 -2.89 23.70 9.58
N VAL A 212 -2.42 24.82 10.15
CA VAL A 212 -2.49 25.08 11.61
C VAL A 212 -3.93 25.26 12.05
N ASN A 213 -4.69 26.15 11.41
CA ASN A 213 -6.08 26.44 11.79
C ASN A 213 -6.94 25.17 11.78
N GLN A 214 -6.92 24.43 10.66
CA GLN A 214 -7.71 23.22 10.53
C GLN A 214 -7.21 22.09 11.45
N GLY A 215 -5.91 22.06 11.77
CA GLY A 215 -5.35 21.11 12.73
C GLY A 215 -5.77 21.38 14.17
N VAL A 216 -5.83 22.64 14.57
CA VAL A 216 -6.38 23.03 15.87
C VAL A 216 -7.84 22.61 15.97
N GLU A 217 -8.62 22.82 14.90
CA GLU A 217 -10.03 22.41 14.86
C GLU A 217 -10.20 20.87 14.88
N LEU A 218 -9.32 20.11 14.23
CA LEU A 218 -9.33 18.65 14.32
C LEU A 218 -9.03 18.15 15.75
N VAL A 219 -8.10 18.80 16.46
CA VAL A 219 -7.86 18.47 17.87
C VAL A 219 -9.06 18.89 18.73
N ARG A 220 -9.66 20.05 18.46
CA ARG A 220 -10.86 20.52 19.17
C ARG A 220 -12.02 19.52 19.02
N ALA A 221 -12.16 18.90 17.86
CA ALA A 221 -13.18 17.89 17.55
C ALA A 221 -13.13 16.65 18.49
N VAL A 222 -11.96 16.33 19.06
CA VAL A 222 -11.76 15.14 19.91
C VAL A 222 -11.37 15.48 21.35
N ALA A 223 -10.80 16.66 21.57
CA ALA A 223 -10.37 17.14 22.88
C ALA A 223 -10.29 18.68 22.88
N PRO A 224 -11.41 19.39 23.12
CA PRO A 224 -11.43 20.85 23.14
C PRO A 224 -10.38 21.48 24.06
N SER A 225 -10.11 20.86 25.21
CA SER A 225 -9.10 21.32 26.18
C SER A 225 -7.66 21.28 25.65
N ALA A 226 -7.40 20.53 24.56
CA ALA A 226 -6.07 20.39 23.96
C ALA A 226 -5.82 21.36 22.79
N ALA A 227 -6.76 22.25 22.46
CA ALA A 227 -6.63 23.18 21.33
C ALA A 227 -5.41 24.12 21.47
N GLY A 228 -5.13 24.61 22.67
CA GLY A 228 -3.95 25.46 22.92
C GLY A 228 -2.62 24.71 22.72
N LEU A 229 -2.56 23.45 23.16
CA LEU A 229 -1.42 22.56 22.90
C LEU A 229 -1.26 22.32 21.39
N ALA A 230 -2.36 22.02 20.69
CA ALA A 230 -2.34 21.78 19.26
C ALA A 230 -1.77 22.97 18.50
N ASN A 231 -2.21 24.20 18.83
CA ASN A 231 -1.71 25.41 18.20
C ASN A 231 -0.19 25.54 18.36
N ALA A 232 0.31 25.40 19.60
CA ALA A 232 1.75 25.50 19.88
C ALA A 232 2.57 24.38 19.18
N VAL A 233 2.04 23.16 19.14
CA VAL A 233 2.71 22.01 18.50
C VAL A 233 2.73 22.19 16.97
N LEU A 234 1.63 22.59 16.35
CA LEU A 234 1.54 22.77 14.90
C LEU A 234 2.45 23.90 14.41
N HIS A 235 2.60 24.98 15.16
CA HIS A 235 3.59 26.02 14.85
C HIS A 235 5.03 25.49 14.91
N ARG A 236 5.37 24.65 15.91
CA ARG A 236 6.69 23.99 15.97
C ARG A 236 6.89 23.00 14.83
N ILE A 237 5.85 22.29 14.41
CA ILE A 237 5.88 21.38 13.26
C ILE A 237 6.23 22.14 11.98
N LEU A 238 5.66 23.34 11.75
CA LEU A 238 6.01 24.16 10.58
C LEU A 238 7.50 24.47 10.52
N THR A 239 8.12 24.84 11.64
CA THR A 239 9.58 25.06 11.71
C THR A 239 10.35 23.75 11.54
N SER A 240 9.92 22.68 12.20
CA SER A 240 10.57 21.37 12.12
C SER A 240 10.55 20.80 10.69
N ALA A 241 9.49 21.06 9.93
CA ALA A 241 9.30 20.63 8.55
C ALA A 241 10.40 21.14 7.59
N GLU A 242 11.02 22.29 7.88
CA GLU A 242 12.13 22.81 7.07
C GLU A 242 13.38 21.92 7.12
N SER A 243 13.54 21.20 8.22
CA SER A 243 14.66 20.26 8.46
C SER A 243 14.30 18.81 8.14
N PHE A 244 13.13 18.54 7.56
CA PHE A 244 12.70 17.20 7.18
C PHE A 244 13.24 16.82 5.79
N PRO A 245 13.77 15.60 5.57
CA PRO A 245 14.01 14.55 6.56
C PRO A 245 15.16 14.93 7.49
N PHE A 246 15.09 14.52 8.75
CA PHE A 246 16.05 14.95 9.76
C PHE A 246 17.41 14.27 9.58
N GLY A 247 18.37 15.02 9.01
CA GLY A 247 19.68 14.51 8.62
C GLY A 247 19.78 14.28 7.11
N ASP A 248 20.93 13.80 6.66
CA ASP A 248 21.17 13.57 5.23
C ASP A 248 20.71 12.16 4.82
N PRO A 249 19.67 12.03 3.95
CA PRO A 249 19.17 10.72 3.52
C PRO A 249 20.14 9.94 2.63
N THR A 250 21.22 10.56 2.14
CA THR A 250 22.25 9.87 1.35
C THR A 250 23.29 9.15 2.22
N SER A 251 23.42 9.55 3.49
CA SER A 251 24.40 9.01 4.42
C SER A 251 23.79 8.42 5.70
N SER A 252 22.50 8.64 5.95
CA SER A 252 21.78 8.13 7.13
C SER A 252 20.55 7.30 6.75
N ILE A 253 20.56 6.01 7.10
CA ILE A 253 19.42 5.10 6.94
C ILE A 253 18.20 5.62 7.70
N GLY A 254 18.39 6.28 8.85
CA GLY A 254 17.30 6.89 9.60
C GLY A 254 16.61 8.01 8.81
N ALA A 255 17.40 8.92 8.22
CA ALA A 255 16.86 10.00 7.40
C ALA A 255 16.21 9.48 6.11
N LEU A 256 16.82 8.46 5.48
CA LEU A 256 16.26 7.78 4.30
C LEU A 256 14.91 7.11 4.60
N ALA A 257 14.84 6.37 5.71
CA ALA A 257 13.63 5.69 6.15
C ALA A 257 12.52 6.70 6.46
N LEU A 258 12.84 7.82 7.13
CA LEU A 258 11.87 8.89 7.38
C LEU A 258 11.35 9.53 6.10
N LEU A 259 12.25 9.81 5.15
CA LEU A 259 11.93 10.42 3.85
C LEU A 259 10.87 9.60 3.10
N TYR A 260 11.04 8.27 3.06
CA TYR A 260 10.12 7.37 2.37
C TYR A 260 9.08 6.71 3.28
N ALA A 261 8.97 7.13 4.53
CA ALA A 261 8.03 6.59 5.50
C ALA A 261 8.13 5.07 5.67
N PHE A 262 9.29 4.62 6.13
CA PHE A 262 9.55 3.25 6.56
C PHE A 262 10.10 3.25 7.99
N PRO A 263 9.85 2.19 8.77
CA PRO A 263 10.65 1.93 9.96
C PRO A 263 12.12 1.76 9.57
N THR A 264 13.02 2.31 10.37
CA THR A 264 14.47 2.22 10.11
C THR A 264 14.96 0.78 10.00
N TRP A 265 14.42 -0.15 10.80
CA TRP A 265 14.80 -1.56 10.74
C TRP A 265 14.40 -2.20 9.41
N LEU A 266 13.22 -1.86 8.87
CA LEU A 266 12.73 -2.42 7.61
C LEU A 266 13.50 -1.84 6.42
N ALA A 267 13.79 -0.53 6.44
CA ALA A 267 14.65 0.09 5.44
C ALA A 267 16.03 -0.57 5.40
N ARG A 268 16.63 -0.85 6.57
CA ARG A 268 17.89 -1.57 6.68
C ARG A 268 17.79 -2.97 6.08
N ARG A 269 16.77 -3.75 6.47
CA ARG A 269 16.55 -5.11 5.95
C ARG A 269 16.38 -5.13 4.44
N LEU A 270 15.62 -4.20 3.87
CA LEU A 270 15.47 -4.11 2.42
C LEU A 270 16.81 -3.82 1.73
N ILE A 271 17.64 -2.93 2.28
CA ILE A 271 18.99 -2.66 1.74
C ILE A 271 19.86 -3.93 1.80
N GLU A 272 19.78 -4.70 2.89
CA GLU A 272 20.50 -5.97 3.05
C GLU A 272 20.01 -7.04 2.05
N ASP A 273 18.69 -7.14 1.82
CA ASP A 273 18.08 -8.17 0.96
C ASP A 273 18.28 -7.91 -0.54
N MET A 274 18.19 -6.65 -1.01
CA MET A 274 18.18 -6.32 -2.45
C MET A 274 19.19 -5.24 -2.87
N GLY A 275 20.01 -4.74 -1.95
CA GLY A 275 20.95 -3.66 -2.19
C GLY A 275 20.31 -2.27 -2.18
N SER A 276 21.14 -1.25 -1.96
CA SER A 276 20.71 0.14 -1.75
C SER A 276 19.84 0.70 -2.87
N ALA A 277 20.23 0.51 -4.13
CA ALA A 277 19.51 1.10 -5.27
C ALA A 277 18.08 0.54 -5.41
N ALA A 278 17.91 -0.79 -5.36
CA ALA A 278 16.61 -1.44 -5.47
C ALA A 278 15.74 -1.16 -4.23
N ALA A 279 16.33 -1.17 -3.04
CA ALA A 279 15.62 -0.86 -1.79
C ALA A 279 15.07 0.58 -1.79
N ILE A 280 15.86 1.55 -2.24
CA ILE A 280 15.42 2.95 -2.36
C ILE A 280 14.27 3.07 -3.37
N GLU A 281 14.37 2.43 -4.53
CA GLU A 281 13.31 2.48 -5.54
C GLU A 281 12.02 1.80 -5.04
N LEU A 282 12.14 0.68 -4.32
CA LEU A 282 11.01 0.02 -3.67
C LEU A 282 10.37 0.95 -2.64
N MET A 283 11.15 1.51 -1.72
CA MET A 283 10.66 2.42 -0.68
C MET A 283 9.98 3.65 -1.29
N ARG A 284 10.58 4.26 -2.31
CA ARG A 284 10.00 5.38 -3.05
C ARG A 284 8.66 4.98 -3.66
N SER A 285 8.67 3.92 -4.47
CA SER A 285 7.52 3.54 -5.26
C SER A 285 6.39 2.92 -4.42
N ALA A 286 6.67 2.38 -3.23
CA ALA A 286 5.67 1.92 -2.27
C ALA A 286 4.75 3.05 -1.76
N ASN A 287 5.13 4.32 -1.99
CA ASN A 287 4.31 5.49 -1.69
C ASN A 287 3.58 6.07 -2.91
N ASP A 288 3.83 5.54 -4.11
CA ASP A 288 3.10 5.92 -5.31
C ASP A 288 1.71 5.29 -5.35
N GLN A 289 0.80 5.89 -6.13
CA GLN A 289 -0.52 5.29 -6.36
C GLN A 289 -0.38 3.93 -7.06
N ALA A 290 -1.09 2.92 -6.52
CA ALA A 290 -1.13 1.60 -7.14
C ALA A 290 -1.77 1.69 -8.53
N PRO A 291 -1.12 1.17 -9.59
CA PRO A 291 -1.78 1.01 -10.89
C PRO A 291 -3.01 0.10 -10.74
N LEU A 292 -4.02 0.33 -11.59
CA LEU A 292 -5.21 -0.51 -11.63
C LEU A 292 -5.07 -1.56 -12.73
N PHE A 293 -5.27 -2.81 -12.35
CA PHE A 293 -5.30 -3.95 -13.25
C PHE A 293 -6.61 -4.71 -13.08
N ILE A 294 -7.10 -5.28 -14.16
CA ILE A 294 -8.24 -6.19 -14.17
C ILE A 294 -7.86 -7.49 -14.86
N HIS A 295 -8.63 -8.53 -14.56
CA HIS A 295 -8.68 -9.76 -15.32
C HIS A 295 -10.04 -9.88 -16.01
N VAL A 296 -10.05 -10.18 -17.30
CA VAL A 296 -11.26 -10.55 -18.05
C VAL A 296 -11.52 -12.04 -17.88
N ASN A 297 -12.66 -12.37 -17.28
CA ASN A 297 -13.07 -13.76 -17.07
C ASN A 297 -13.61 -14.36 -18.37
N ALA A 298 -12.83 -15.21 -19.03
CA ALA A 298 -13.21 -15.83 -20.31
C ALA A 298 -14.41 -16.76 -20.22
N LEU A 299 -14.79 -17.19 -19.02
CA LEU A 299 -16.00 -18.00 -18.82
C LEU A 299 -17.29 -17.19 -19.00
N GLN A 300 -17.21 -15.85 -18.94
CA GLN A 300 -18.39 -14.96 -18.86
C GLN A 300 -18.40 -13.85 -19.90
N ALA A 301 -17.24 -13.49 -20.47
CA ALA A 301 -17.12 -12.43 -21.46
C ALA A 301 -15.90 -12.63 -22.37
N SER A 302 -15.96 -12.07 -23.58
CA SER A 302 -14.78 -11.93 -24.44
C SER A 302 -14.00 -10.66 -24.10
N ASP A 303 -12.71 -10.65 -24.45
CA ASP A 303 -11.85 -9.47 -24.26
C ASP A 303 -12.37 -8.28 -25.06
N ASP A 304 -12.81 -8.52 -26.31
CA ASP A 304 -13.34 -7.47 -27.19
C ASP A 304 -14.59 -6.79 -26.63
N GLU A 305 -15.49 -7.54 -25.99
CA GLU A 305 -16.67 -7.00 -25.31
C GLU A 305 -16.24 -6.02 -24.22
N VAL A 306 -15.30 -6.44 -23.36
CA VAL A 306 -14.84 -5.64 -22.22
C VAL A 306 -14.04 -4.43 -22.69
N ILE A 307 -13.12 -4.60 -23.64
CA ILE A 307 -12.30 -3.53 -24.22
C ILE A 307 -13.19 -2.47 -24.86
N SER A 308 -14.19 -2.87 -25.63
CA SER A 308 -15.13 -1.95 -26.28
C SER A 308 -15.87 -1.11 -25.24
N LEU A 309 -16.38 -1.73 -24.17
CA LEU A 309 -17.08 -1.01 -23.12
C LEU A 309 -16.17 -0.04 -22.35
N PHE A 310 -14.92 -0.43 -22.06
CA PHE A 310 -13.96 0.48 -21.44
C PHE A 310 -13.69 1.70 -22.34
N LYS A 311 -13.56 1.48 -23.66
CA LYS A 311 -13.36 2.56 -24.63
C LYS A 311 -14.55 3.53 -24.67
N GLU A 312 -15.78 3.03 -24.63
CA GLU A 312 -16.99 3.85 -24.56
C GLU A 312 -17.07 4.73 -23.31
N VAL A 313 -16.53 4.28 -22.18
CA VAL A 313 -16.48 5.07 -20.93
C VAL A 313 -15.24 5.99 -20.87
N GLY A 314 -14.50 6.07 -21.98
CA GLY A 314 -13.32 6.92 -22.15
C GLY A 314 -12.09 6.41 -21.40
N ALA A 315 -11.99 5.11 -21.13
CA ALA A 315 -10.84 4.44 -20.55
C ALA A 315 -10.24 3.42 -21.54
N GLU A 316 -8.93 3.23 -21.47
CA GLU A 316 -8.22 2.28 -22.32
C GLU A 316 -7.76 1.11 -21.48
N LEU A 317 -7.82 -0.08 -22.08
CA LEU A 317 -7.26 -1.31 -21.54
C LEU A 317 -5.99 -1.64 -22.33
N GLN A 318 -4.88 -1.74 -21.63
CA GLN A 318 -3.58 -2.11 -22.20
C GLN A 318 -3.19 -3.48 -21.65
N PRO A 319 -2.84 -4.46 -22.50
CA PRO A 319 -2.29 -5.73 -22.01
C PRO A 319 -1.15 -5.47 -21.03
N ALA A 320 -1.11 -6.26 -19.95
CA ALA A 320 -0.14 -6.08 -18.89
C ALA A 320 0.66 -7.35 -18.63
N GLU A 321 1.96 -7.17 -18.40
CA GLU A 321 2.90 -8.23 -18.04
C GLU A 321 3.56 -7.94 -16.69
N SER A 322 4.04 -9.00 -16.06
CA SER A 322 4.85 -8.93 -14.84
C SER A 322 5.83 -10.10 -14.81
N GLY A 323 7.09 -9.82 -14.45
CA GLY A 323 8.12 -10.87 -14.36
C GLY A 323 8.40 -11.58 -15.68
N GLY A 324 8.15 -10.93 -16.83
CA GLY A 324 8.27 -11.53 -18.16
C GLY A 324 7.08 -12.41 -18.58
N ILE A 325 6.06 -12.54 -17.72
CA ILE A 325 4.83 -13.28 -18.01
C ILE A 325 3.73 -12.27 -18.40
N ALA A 326 3.09 -12.49 -19.54
CA ALA A 326 1.95 -11.71 -20.03
C ALA A 326 0.66 -12.55 -19.97
N PRO A 327 -0.08 -12.54 -18.84
CA PRO A 327 -1.24 -13.40 -18.68
C PRO A 327 -2.38 -13.01 -19.63
N ALA A 328 -2.99 -13.99 -20.29
CA ALA A 328 -4.17 -13.74 -21.12
C ALA A 328 -5.32 -13.16 -20.28
N GLY A 329 -6.00 -12.15 -20.81
CA GLY A 329 -7.07 -11.43 -20.10
C GLY A 329 -6.59 -10.42 -19.05
N CYS A 330 -5.27 -10.21 -18.87
CA CYS A 330 -4.72 -9.23 -17.95
C CYS A 330 -4.59 -7.85 -18.60
N TYR A 331 -5.27 -6.85 -18.05
CA TYR A 331 -5.23 -5.49 -18.57
C TYR A 331 -4.96 -4.45 -17.49
N ARG A 332 -4.07 -3.52 -17.81
CA ARG A 332 -3.92 -2.25 -17.10
C ARG A 332 -5.01 -1.28 -17.55
N VAL A 333 -5.66 -0.65 -16.59
CA VAL A 333 -6.70 0.36 -16.83
C VAL A 333 -6.07 1.75 -16.81
N SER A 334 -6.25 2.54 -17.88
CA SER A 334 -5.65 3.87 -17.98
C SER A 334 -6.25 4.92 -17.03
N LYS A 335 -7.53 4.76 -16.65
CA LYS A 335 -8.26 5.70 -15.79
C LYS A 335 -9.05 4.96 -14.71
N ALA A 336 -8.50 4.84 -13.50
CA ALA A 336 -9.14 4.12 -12.39
C ALA A 336 -10.57 4.58 -12.05
N ARG A 337 -10.89 5.86 -12.28
CA ARG A 337 -12.25 6.41 -12.08
C ARG A 337 -13.33 5.75 -12.94
N SER A 338 -12.96 5.05 -14.02
CA SER A 338 -13.92 4.34 -14.88
C SER A 338 -14.66 3.24 -14.13
N LEU A 339 -14.09 2.68 -13.06
CA LEU A 339 -14.76 1.69 -12.21
C LEU A 339 -16.01 2.24 -11.50
N ALA A 340 -16.18 3.57 -11.44
CA ALA A 340 -17.37 4.18 -10.89
C ALA A 340 -18.55 4.23 -11.89
N ASP A 341 -18.31 4.02 -13.19
CA ASP A 341 -19.37 3.97 -14.21
C ASP A 341 -20.27 2.75 -13.96
N GLY A 342 -21.59 2.96 -14.00
CA GLY A 342 -22.57 1.91 -13.71
C GLY A 342 -22.50 0.72 -14.66
N ARG A 343 -22.06 0.92 -15.91
CA ARG A 343 -21.87 -0.16 -16.89
C ARG A 343 -20.67 -1.04 -16.53
N ILE A 344 -19.56 -0.42 -16.11
CA ILE A 344 -18.36 -1.15 -15.65
C ILE A 344 -18.65 -1.88 -14.34
N ARG A 345 -19.37 -1.26 -13.41
CA ARG A 345 -19.83 -1.92 -12.17
C ARG A 345 -20.66 -3.17 -12.45
N ARG A 346 -21.51 -3.15 -13.48
CA ARG A 346 -22.28 -4.33 -13.89
C ARG A 346 -21.39 -5.49 -14.36
N LEU A 347 -20.26 -5.22 -15.03
CA LEU A 347 -19.32 -6.29 -15.40
C LEU A 347 -18.78 -7.03 -14.16
N PHE A 348 -18.47 -6.32 -13.07
CA PHE A 348 -18.07 -6.98 -11.81
C PHE A 348 -19.19 -7.80 -11.21
N GLN A 349 -20.41 -7.25 -11.16
CA GLN A 349 -21.58 -7.93 -10.59
C GLN A 349 -21.97 -9.19 -11.36
N GLN A 350 -21.68 -9.22 -12.66
CA GLN A 350 -21.93 -10.36 -13.56
C GLN A 350 -20.74 -11.32 -13.63
N GLY A 351 -19.70 -11.15 -12.81
CA GLY A 351 -18.53 -12.03 -12.82
C GLY A 351 -17.69 -11.96 -14.10
N LYS A 352 -17.91 -10.96 -14.97
CA LYS A 352 -17.21 -10.80 -16.25
C LYS A 352 -15.78 -10.29 -16.08
N ILE A 353 -15.53 -9.51 -15.03
CA ILE A 353 -14.21 -9.00 -14.69
C ILE A 353 -13.97 -9.05 -13.18
N LEU A 354 -12.70 -9.06 -12.80
CA LEU A 354 -12.26 -8.87 -11.42
C LEU A 354 -11.01 -7.99 -11.35
N VAL A 355 -10.83 -7.27 -10.24
CA VAL A 355 -9.63 -6.47 -9.98
C VAL A 355 -8.56 -7.38 -9.35
N SER A 356 -7.38 -7.41 -9.94
CA SER A 356 -6.22 -8.16 -9.42
C SER A 356 -4.93 -7.61 -10.02
N ASP A 357 -3.87 -7.50 -9.22
CA ASP A 357 -2.56 -7.04 -9.69
C ASP A 357 -1.99 -7.92 -10.80
N ALA A 358 -1.23 -7.31 -11.71
CA ALA A 358 -0.56 -8.02 -12.80
C ALA A 358 0.34 -9.16 -12.28
N SER A 359 1.07 -8.96 -11.17
CA SER A 359 1.90 -10.01 -10.59
C SER A 359 1.09 -11.20 -10.03
N ALA A 360 -0.09 -10.95 -9.46
CA ALA A 360 -0.95 -12.04 -8.99
C ALA A 360 -1.56 -12.83 -10.18
N GLN A 361 -1.83 -12.15 -11.30
CA GLN A 361 -2.23 -12.79 -12.55
C GLN A 361 -1.08 -13.58 -13.19
N ALA A 362 0.15 -13.06 -13.14
CA ALA A 362 1.35 -13.75 -13.61
C ALA A 362 1.62 -15.04 -12.82
N VAL A 363 1.45 -15.01 -11.48
CA VAL A 363 1.52 -16.23 -10.66
C VAL A 363 0.47 -17.25 -11.09
N ALA A 364 -0.79 -16.83 -11.32
CA ALA A 364 -1.83 -17.75 -11.79
C ALA A 364 -1.48 -18.35 -13.16
N ALA A 365 -0.92 -17.55 -14.08
CA ALA A 365 -0.46 -18.06 -15.38
C ALA A 365 0.72 -19.04 -15.25
N ALA A 366 1.67 -18.77 -14.34
CA ALA A 366 2.83 -19.63 -14.10
C ALA A 366 2.44 -21.05 -13.65
N VAL A 367 1.32 -21.20 -12.92
CA VAL A 367 0.78 -22.51 -12.54
C VAL A 367 0.40 -23.36 -13.76
N LEU A 368 0.11 -22.74 -14.90
CA LEU A 368 -0.33 -23.41 -16.14
C LEU A 368 0.80 -23.59 -17.16
N GLU A 369 2.03 -23.14 -16.89
CA GLU A 369 3.16 -23.25 -17.83
C GLU A 369 3.55 -24.70 -18.13
N GLY A 370 3.29 -25.62 -17.19
CA GLY A 370 3.56 -27.06 -17.34
C GLY A 370 2.58 -27.83 -18.22
N GLY A 371 1.55 -27.17 -18.78
CA GLY A 371 0.45 -27.82 -19.51
C GLY A 371 -0.83 -27.91 -18.69
N ALA A 372 -1.82 -28.67 -19.17
CA ALA A 372 -3.10 -28.85 -18.49
C ALA A 372 -3.00 -29.97 -17.43
N PRO A 373 -2.86 -29.65 -16.12
CA PRO A 373 -2.87 -30.70 -15.10
C PRO A 373 -4.26 -31.35 -15.03
N GLU A 374 -4.32 -32.68 -14.91
CA GLU A 374 -5.60 -33.38 -14.72
C GLU A 374 -6.18 -33.10 -13.33
N SER A 375 -5.33 -32.78 -12.36
CA SER A 375 -5.69 -32.46 -10.98
C SER A 375 -4.79 -31.37 -10.39
N LEU A 376 -5.39 -30.36 -9.76
CA LEU A 376 -4.69 -29.24 -9.12
C LEU A 376 -5.13 -29.09 -7.66
N LEU A 377 -4.18 -29.03 -6.73
CA LEU A 377 -4.41 -28.59 -5.35
C LEU A 377 -4.02 -27.12 -5.19
N GLU A 378 -4.96 -26.27 -4.80
CA GLU A 378 -4.70 -24.87 -4.43
C GLU A 378 -4.75 -24.70 -2.91
N VAL A 379 -3.60 -24.38 -2.31
CA VAL A 379 -3.43 -24.05 -0.90
C VAL A 379 -3.43 -22.53 -0.75
N GLY A 380 -4.29 -22.01 0.13
CA GLY A 380 -4.39 -20.57 0.37
C GLY A 380 -5.36 -19.86 -0.57
N ALA A 381 -6.44 -20.53 -0.98
CA ALA A 381 -7.42 -20.00 -1.95
C ALA A 381 -8.04 -18.65 -1.53
N GLY A 382 -8.05 -18.34 -0.23
CA GLY A 382 -8.46 -17.04 0.27
C GLY A 382 -9.91 -16.72 -0.11
N ARG A 383 -10.11 -15.61 -0.81
CA ARG A 383 -11.43 -15.21 -1.35
C ARG A 383 -11.67 -15.71 -2.78
N GLY A 384 -10.87 -16.65 -3.29
CA GLY A 384 -11.03 -17.23 -4.63
C GLY A 384 -10.56 -16.39 -5.81
N THR A 385 -9.84 -15.30 -5.57
CA THR A 385 -9.36 -14.43 -6.66
C THR A 385 -8.41 -15.19 -7.61
N LYS A 386 -7.46 -15.97 -7.07
CA LYS A 386 -6.54 -16.78 -7.89
C LYS A 386 -7.25 -17.98 -8.50
N THR A 387 -8.11 -18.67 -7.77
CA THR A 387 -9.01 -19.72 -8.28
C THR A 387 -9.77 -19.29 -9.54
N ILE A 388 -10.40 -18.10 -9.52
CA ILE A 388 -11.15 -17.56 -10.67
C ILE A 388 -10.22 -17.28 -11.86
N MET A 389 -9.05 -16.67 -11.62
CA MET A 389 -8.08 -16.38 -12.67
C MET A 389 -7.52 -17.65 -13.29
N LEU A 390 -7.17 -18.66 -12.48
CA LEU A 390 -6.70 -19.97 -12.92
C LEU A 390 -7.73 -20.64 -13.83
N GLN A 391 -9.00 -20.67 -13.42
CA GLN A 391 -10.04 -21.34 -14.18
C GLN A 391 -10.40 -20.60 -15.47
N SER A 392 -10.41 -19.26 -15.44
CA SER A 392 -10.54 -18.42 -16.65
C SER A 392 -9.38 -18.65 -17.62
N MET A 393 -8.13 -18.69 -17.14
CA MET A 393 -6.94 -18.89 -17.97
C MET A 393 -6.87 -20.32 -18.53
N ALA A 394 -7.19 -21.33 -17.73
CA ALA A 394 -7.27 -22.71 -18.19
C ALA A 394 -8.30 -22.88 -19.30
N TYR A 395 -9.49 -22.28 -19.16
CA TYR A 395 -10.49 -22.29 -20.21
C TYR A 395 -10.00 -21.64 -21.51
N ARG A 396 -9.23 -20.53 -21.43
CA ARG A 396 -8.62 -19.92 -22.62
C ARG A 396 -7.60 -20.82 -23.30
N LEU A 397 -6.77 -21.51 -22.51
CA LEU A 397 -5.65 -22.30 -23.00
C LEU A 397 -6.08 -23.68 -23.51
N TYR A 398 -7.04 -24.31 -22.85
CA TYR A 398 -7.38 -25.72 -23.04
C TYR A 398 -8.83 -25.95 -23.48
N GLY A 399 -9.67 -24.92 -23.45
CA GLY A 399 -11.10 -25.02 -23.79
C GLY A 399 -11.98 -25.60 -22.69
N ASP A 400 -11.42 -25.95 -21.52
CA ASP A 400 -12.16 -26.39 -20.34
C ASP A 400 -11.48 -25.87 -19.05
N GLN A 401 -12.24 -25.89 -17.96
CA GLN A 401 -11.79 -25.64 -16.60
C GLN A 401 -11.05 -26.87 -16.03
N LEU A 402 -10.07 -26.63 -15.17
CA LEU A 402 -9.33 -27.65 -14.43
C LEU A 402 -10.18 -28.32 -13.37
N ASN A 403 -9.78 -29.54 -13.01
CA ASN A 403 -10.22 -30.20 -11.79
C ASN A 403 -9.40 -29.67 -10.60
N ILE A 404 -9.94 -28.67 -9.91
CA ILE A 404 -9.25 -28.00 -8.79
C ILE A 404 -9.87 -28.36 -7.44
N THR A 405 -9.01 -28.79 -6.51
CA THR A 405 -9.30 -28.84 -5.07
C THR A 405 -8.71 -27.60 -4.43
N SER A 406 -9.54 -26.73 -3.87
CA SER A 406 -9.09 -25.50 -3.23
C SER A 406 -9.25 -25.58 -1.72
N MET A 407 -8.29 -25.03 -0.97
CA MET A 407 -8.35 -25.03 0.48
C MET A 407 -7.87 -23.74 1.15
N ASP A 408 -8.43 -23.45 2.32
CA ASP A 408 -7.98 -22.39 3.23
C ASP A 408 -8.09 -22.89 4.69
N SER A 409 -7.39 -22.23 5.60
CA SER A 409 -7.42 -22.54 7.03
C SER A 409 -8.70 -22.09 7.73
N HIS A 410 -9.46 -21.17 7.13
CA HIS A 410 -10.64 -20.56 7.76
C HIS A 410 -11.94 -20.87 7.01
N GLY A 411 -12.95 -21.38 7.74
CA GLY A 411 -14.23 -21.79 7.14
C GLY A 411 -15.00 -20.67 6.43
N PHE A 412 -15.02 -19.46 6.99
CA PHE A 412 -15.71 -18.32 6.37
C PHE A 412 -15.15 -17.95 4.99
N LYS A 413 -13.84 -18.18 4.75
CA LYS A 413 -13.21 -17.96 3.44
C LYS A 413 -13.63 -19.03 2.44
N ALA A 414 -13.78 -20.28 2.88
CA ALA A 414 -14.29 -21.37 2.06
C ALA A 414 -15.74 -21.13 1.62
N GLU A 415 -16.59 -20.54 2.48
CA GLU A 415 -17.94 -20.10 2.11
C GLU A 415 -17.90 -18.98 1.05
N LEU A 416 -17.08 -17.95 1.28
CA LEU A 416 -16.93 -16.85 0.33
C LEU A 416 -16.35 -17.31 -1.02
N LEU A 417 -15.40 -18.24 -1.01
CA LEU A 417 -14.86 -18.88 -2.21
C LEU A 417 -15.98 -19.57 -3.00
N ARG A 418 -16.84 -20.34 -2.31
CA ARG A 418 -17.97 -21.03 -2.94
C ARG A 418 -18.94 -20.07 -3.59
N ASP A 419 -19.29 -18.99 -2.90
CA ASP A 419 -20.18 -17.95 -3.43
C ASP A 419 -19.58 -17.27 -4.65
N ARG A 420 -18.31 -16.86 -4.58
CA ARG A 420 -17.63 -16.22 -5.71
C ARG A 420 -17.41 -17.17 -6.87
N ALA A 421 -17.12 -18.45 -6.63
CA ALA A 421 -16.99 -19.43 -7.70
C ALA A 421 -18.29 -19.52 -8.51
N ARG A 422 -19.44 -19.62 -7.83
CA ARG A 422 -20.76 -19.59 -8.46
C ARG A 422 -20.98 -18.30 -9.26
N ASP A 423 -20.75 -17.15 -8.64
CA ASP A 423 -21.03 -15.83 -9.24
C ASP A 423 -20.14 -15.55 -10.47
N TYR A 424 -18.97 -16.20 -10.57
CA TYR A 424 -18.04 -16.09 -11.69
C TYR A 424 -18.13 -17.27 -12.69
N GLY A 425 -19.01 -18.26 -12.47
CA GLY A 425 -19.15 -19.46 -13.32
C GLY A 425 -17.97 -20.44 -13.25
N VAL A 426 -17.25 -20.41 -12.13
CA VAL A 426 -16.06 -21.23 -11.90
C VAL A 426 -16.44 -22.54 -11.23
N ARG A 427 -15.91 -23.66 -11.74
CA ARG A 427 -16.02 -25.00 -11.13
C ARG A 427 -14.89 -25.22 -10.14
N ILE A 428 -15.22 -25.79 -8.98
CA ILE A 428 -14.26 -26.27 -7.99
C ILE A 428 -14.76 -27.64 -7.57
N GLU A 429 -13.92 -28.66 -7.72
CA GLU A 429 -14.28 -30.04 -7.42
C GLU A 429 -14.51 -30.21 -5.93
N ARG A 430 -13.58 -29.70 -5.13
CA ARG A 430 -13.64 -29.79 -3.67
C ARG A 430 -13.14 -28.53 -3.02
N ILE A 431 -13.90 -28.02 -2.05
CA ILE A 431 -13.47 -26.94 -1.16
C ILE A 431 -13.22 -27.54 0.22
N VAL A 432 -11.99 -27.42 0.71
CA VAL A 432 -11.55 -28.00 1.98
C VAL A 432 -11.17 -26.91 2.96
N THR A 433 -11.56 -27.06 4.22
CA THR A 433 -11.09 -26.20 5.31
C THR A 433 -10.15 -26.98 6.20
N GLY A 434 -8.93 -26.50 6.39
CA GLY A 434 -7.96 -27.17 7.25
C GLY A 434 -6.56 -26.57 7.21
N ASN A 435 -5.70 -27.05 8.11
CA ASN A 435 -4.32 -26.60 8.21
C ASN A 435 -3.43 -27.37 7.21
N ALA A 436 -3.05 -26.69 6.13
CA ALA A 436 -2.20 -27.25 5.08
C ALA A 436 -0.75 -27.55 5.50
N THR A 437 -0.33 -27.25 6.74
CA THR A 437 0.95 -27.78 7.27
C THR A 437 0.85 -29.26 7.65
N ARG A 438 -0.35 -29.86 7.54
CA ARG A 438 -0.66 -31.25 7.87
C ARG A 438 -1.60 -31.85 6.82
N LEU A 439 -1.27 -31.72 5.54
CA LEU A 439 -2.13 -32.18 4.44
C LEU A 439 -2.45 -33.67 4.51
N ASP A 440 -1.53 -34.51 4.98
CA ASP A 440 -1.76 -35.96 5.12
C ASP A 440 -2.97 -36.28 6.02
N ALA A 441 -3.24 -35.45 7.03
CA ALA A 441 -4.38 -35.62 7.92
C ALA A 441 -5.72 -35.22 7.26
N ILE A 442 -5.68 -34.49 6.15
CA ILE A 442 -6.84 -33.90 5.47
C ILE A 442 -7.13 -34.63 4.15
N LEU A 443 -6.08 -34.96 3.40
CA LEU A 443 -6.09 -35.58 2.08
C LEU A 443 -5.18 -36.82 2.06
N PRO A 444 -5.42 -37.84 2.90
CA PRO A 444 -4.52 -38.97 3.04
C PRO A 444 -4.31 -39.69 1.71
N ASP A 445 -3.04 -39.96 1.38
CA ASP A 445 -2.60 -40.69 0.17
C ASP A 445 -3.05 -40.08 -1.16
N GLN A 446 -3.54 -38.82 -1.17
CA GLN A 446 -3.92 -38.13 -2.40
C GLN A 446 -2.72 -37.39 -2.99
N THR A 447 -2.56 -37.51 -4.30
CA THR A 447 -1.54 -36.76 -5.06
C THR A 447 -2.20 -35.99 -6.19
N PHE A 448 -1.58 -34.88 -6.58
CA PHE A 448 -2.04 -33.98 -7.63
C PHE A 448 -0.96 -33.76 -8.68
N ASP A 449 -1.34 -33.55 -9.94
CA ASP A 449 -0.39 -33.26 -11.03
C ASP A 449 0.26 -31.89 -10.86
N ALA A 450 -0.47 -30.96 -10.23
CA ALA A 450 0.05 -29.66 -9.84
C ALA A 450 -0.40 -29.30 -8.42
N VAL A 451 0.48 -28.66 -7.67
CA VAL A 451 0.17 -28.06 -6.38
C VAL A 451 0.55 -26.59 -6.41
N PHE A 452 -0.42 -25.71 -6.16
CA PHE A 452 -0.21 -24.27 -6.06
C PHE A 452 -0.36 -23.82 -4.60
N ILE A 453 0.66 -23.13 -4.08
CA ILE A 453 0.67 -22.55 -2.73
C ILE A 453 0.71 -21.04 -2.85
N ASP A 454 -0.39 -20.38 -2.48
CA ASP A 454 -0.42 -18.95 -2.17
C ASP A 454 -0.15 -18.77 -0.68
N ALA A 455 1.12 -18.65 -0.33
CA ALA A 455 1.54 -18.77 1.06
C ALA A 455 1.14 -17.54 1.90
N PRO A 456 0.76 -17.73 3.18
CA PRO A 456 0.59 -16.61 4.09
C PRO A 456 1.94 -15.92 4.29
N CYS A 457 2.04 -14.67 3.84
CA CYS A 457 3.29 -13.91 3.76
C CYS A 457 3.22 -12.59 4.56
N SER A 458 4.32 -11.86 4.66
CA SER A 458 4.40 -10.55 5.33
C SER A 458 3.61 -9.45 4.62
N GLY A 459 3.37 -9.63 3.32
CA GLY A 459 2.62 -8.72 2.46
C GLY A 459 3.43 -7.49 2.01
N LEU A 460 4.75 -7.48 2.22
CA LEU A 460 5.62 -6.34 1.93
C LEU A 460 5.69 -5.98 0.43
N GLY A 461 5.31 -6.87 -0.47
CA GLY A 461 5.15 -6.56 -1.90
C GLY A 461 3.87 -5.79 -2.23
N THR A 462 2.93 -5.68 -1.28
CA THR A 462 1.60 -5.05 -1.48
C THR A 462 1.50 -3.65 -0.92
N LEU A 463 2.63 -3.04 -0.54
CA LEU A 463 2.67 -1.78 0.21
C LEU A 463 2.01 -0.58 -0.47
N ARG A 464 1.78 -0.58 -1.79
CA ARG A 464 0.98 0.49 -2.45
C ARG A 464 -0.52 0.37 -2.16
N ARG A 465 -1.01 -0.81 -1.80
CA ARG A 465 -2.42 -1.09 -1.48
C ARG A 465 -2.67 -1.19 0.02
N HIS A 466 -1.70 -1.75 0.76
CA HIS A 466 -1.78 -1.99 2.21
C HIS A 466 -0.58 -1.36 2.91
N GLN A 467 -0.56 -0.02 2.91
CA GLN A 467 0.59 0.78 3.34
C GLN A 467 0.91 0.61 4.83
N GLU A 468 -0.09 0.34 5.66
CA GLU A 468 -0.03 0.03 7.09
C GLU A 468 0.86 -1.17 7.42
N ILE A 469 1.04 -2.13 6.48
CA ILE A 469 1.81 -3.35 6.71
C ILE A 469 3.22 -3.00 7.19
N ARG A 470 3.88 -2.01 6.57
CA ARG A 470 5.25 -1.62 6.92
C ARG A 470 5.40 -1.16 8.37
N TRP A 471 4.34 -0.70 9.03
CA TRP A 471 4.35 -0.25 10.42
C TRP A 471 3.85 -1.30 11.42
N ARG A 472 3.19 -2.35 10.93
CA ARG A 472 2.63 -3.45 11.75
C ARG A 472 3.53 -4.67 11.78
N ILE A 473 4.24 -4.94 10.70
CA ILE A 473 5.16 -6.06 10.60
C ILE A 473 6.32 -5.86 11.57
N THR A 474 6.84 -6.96 12.13
CA THR A 474 8.03 -6.98 12.98
C THR A 474 9.01 -8.02 12.45
N PRO A 475 10.31 -7.93 12.79
CA PRO A 475 11.28 -8.96 12.43
C PRO A 475 10.84 -10.37 12.86
N GLU A 476 10.35 -10.51 14.10
CA GLU A 476 9.94 -11.79 14.67
C GLU A 476 8.75 -12.39 13.91
N ARG A 477 7.83 -11.52 13.45
CA ARG A 477 6.69 -11.98 12.66
C ARG A 477 7.11 -12.52 11.30
N ILE A 478 8.16 -11.94 10.69
CA ILE A 478 8.71 -12.48 9.44
C ILE A 478 9.30 -13.87 9.71
N ASP A 479 10.05 -14.05 10.80
CA ASP A 479 10.64 -15.35 11.13
C ASP A 479 9.55 -16.43 11.37
N GLU A 480 8.45 -16.09 12.05
CA GLU A 480 7.29 -16.99 12.20
C GLU A 480 6.65 -17.39 10.87
N LEU A 481 6.54 -16.44 9.93
CA LEU A 481 5.99 -16.69 8.60
C LEU A 481 6.88 -17.65 7.81
N VAL A 482 8.20 -17.42 7.80
CA VAL A 482 9.18 -18.29 7.14
C VAL A 482 9.08 -19.74 7.63
N GLN A 483 8.93 -19.95 8.93
CA GLN A 483 8.75 -21.31 9.48
C GLN A 483 7.43 -21.95 9.00
N THR A 484 6.36 -21.16 8.92
CA THR A 484 5.05 -21.63 8.45
C THR A 484 5.09 -21.94 6.96
N GLU A 485 5.67 -21.07 6.15
CA GLU A 485 5.88 -21.21 4.70
C GLU A 485 6.67 -22.48 4.39
N LEU A 486 7.78 -22.73 5.08
CA LEU A 486 8.57 -23.95 4.92
C LEU A 486 7.79 -25.21 5.31
N ALA A 487 7.00 -25.15 6.39
CA ALA A 487 6.16 -26.27 6.81
C ALA A 487 5.06 -26.57 5.78
N LEU A 488 4.45 -25.54 5.19
CA LEU A 488 3.48 -25.68 4.09
C LEU A 488 4.13 -26.32 2.88
N LEU A 489 5.30 -25.82 2.45
CA LEU A 489 6.00 -26.34 1.28
C LEU A 489 6.39 -27.82 1.47
N LYS A 490 6.89 -28.19 2.66
CA LYS A 490 7.22 -29.59 3.00
C LYS A 490 5.98 -30.49 2.97
N SER A 491 4.87 -30.04 3.56
CA SER A 491 3.64 -30.83 3.56
C SER A 491 3.07 -30.99 2.14
N ALA A 492 3.09 -29.92 1.34
CA ALA A 492 2.58 -29.92 -0.02
C ALA A 492 3.43 -30.75 -0.98
N ALA A 493 4.75 -30.79 -0.79
CA ALA A 493 5.66 -31.60 -1.60
C ALA A 493 5.31 -33.10 -1.56
N GLY A 494 4.77 -33.61 -0.44
CA GLY A 494 4.30 -35.00 -0.33
C GLY A 494 3.04 -35.31 -1.13
N HIS A 495 2.32 -34.28 -1.60
CA HIS A 495 1.07 -34.39 -2.37
C HIS A 495 1.28 -34.11 -3.86
N VAL A 496 2.52 -33.90 -4.30
CA VAL A 496 2.87 -33.75 -5.71
C VAL A 496 3.04 -35.14 -6.32
N GLY A 497 2.25 -35.45 -7.34
CA GLY A 497 2.35 -36.70 -8.10
C GLY A 497 3.69 -36.85 -8.82
N ALA A 498 4.03 -38.08 -9.19
CA ALA A 498 5.27 -38.34 -9.95
C ALA A 498 5.25 -37.58 -11.29
N GLY A 499 6.27 -36.75 -11.53
CA GLY A 499 6.33 -35.87 -12.70
C GLY A 499 5.47 -34.62 -12.61
N GLY A 500 4.77 -34.41 -11.49
CA GLY A 500 3.98 -33.23 -11.21
C GLY A 500 4.81 -31.99 -10.86
N SER A 501 4.14 -30.87 -10.67
CA SER A 501 4.77 -29.58 -10.37
C SER A 501 4.26 -28.96 -9.07
N ILE A 502 5.08 -28.09 -8.48
CA ILE A 502 4.70 -27.27 -7.35
C ILE A 502 5.06 -25.81 -7.63
N VAL A 503 4.09 -24.92 -7.45
CA VAL A 503 4.29 -23.47 -7.55
C VAL A 503 4.07 -22.86 -6.18
N TYR A 504 5.13 -22.28 -5.63
CA TYR A 504 5.09 -21.51 -4.39
C TYR A 504 5.11 -20.02 -4.72
N ALA A 505 4.17 -19.27 -4.15
CA ALA A 505 4.08 -17.84 -4.34
C ALA A 505 3.89 -17.12 -3.01
N THR A 506 4.56 -15.98 -2.89
CA THR A 506 4.32 -15.01 -1.82
C THR A 506 3.99 -13.64 -2.41
N CYS A 507 3.42 -12.82 -1.56
CA CYS A 507 3.25 -11.39 -1.74
C CYS A 507 4.37 -10.58 -1.06
N SER A 508 5.54 -11.18 -0.83
CA SER A 508 6.67 -10.60 -0.11
C SER A 508 7.84 -10.27 -1.02
N VAL A 509 8.66 -9.32 -0.56
CA VAL A 509 9.91 -8.90 -1.20
C VAL A 509 11.13 -9.22 -0.35
N THR A 510 10.94 -9.85 0.82
CA THR A 510 12.06 -10.23 1.68
C THR A 510 12.77 -11.43 1.09
N TYR A 511 14.08 -11.51 1.30
CA TYR A 511 14.86 -12.66 0.85
C TYR A 511 14.40 -13.93 1.57
N ALA A 512 14.27 -13.88 2.89
CA ALA A 512 13.99 -15.04 3.74
C ALA A 512 12.64 -15.76 3.49
N GLU A 513 11.61 -15.05 3.00
CA GLU A 513 10.32 -15.66 2.66
C GLU A 513 10.33 -16.33 1.26
N ASN A 514 11.38 -16.10 0.47
CA ASN A 514 11.43 -16.47 -0.95
C ASN A 514 12.64 -17.34 -1.34
N ASN A 515 13.77 -17.26 -0.64
CA ASN A 515 15.04 -17.96 -0.93
C ASN A 515 15.67 -18.47 0.37
#